data_AF-A0A2E6URV8-F1
#
_entry.id   AF-A0A2E6URV8-F1
#
_cell.length_a   1.000
_cell.length_b   1.000
_cell.length_c   1.000
_cell.angle_alpha   90.00
_cell.angle_beta   90.00
_cell.angle_gamma   90.00
#
_symmetry.space_group_name_H-M   'P 1'
#
loop_
_entity.id
_entity.type
_entity.pdbx_description
1 polymer ?
#
loop_
_entity_poly.entity_id
_entity_poly.type
_entity_poly.pdbx_seq_one_letter_code
_entity_poly.pdbx_strand_id
1 'polypeptide(L)'
;MPPPQIDQKKTIKVLRFLFILILPVFVLVFILLTQGDMRSFLFRGLTKIPSTITHQIIRFKTKKREFSSANIWLNRQLSIVEDFSEGQNTLLQGLIDNAEFVMARTRFPEDLESLKPFMHRFTEAYPKLFLPRLWYAKSLSVKNYEEAFHQLEIASKLSPADERPYRIALELALAGEFTTKLDQWCDRYLESQFGGPDFHYTSKLFYATGLRKLSLEVTGDSGKRYLVANMGLHLGNEVRSYDFPLKETVSIKKIRLHFGVLPGIAIKVHRIRFYNQGRLSSEFEKNLKLISWNGFHLSDGRVITVSRDFETVNLYVPENKYGKADRVDISLRFERLGLASPFPCGSKSNSHAKTN
;
A
#
# COMPACT_ATOMS: atom_id res chain seq x y z
N MET A 1 75.31 -26.72 12.22
CA MET A 1 74.74 -25.62 11.41
C MET A 1 74.32 -24.49 12.35
N PRO A 2 74.86 -23.27 12.21
CA PRO A 2 74.34 -22.14 12.98
C PRO A 2 72.90 -21.82 12.52
N PRO A 3 71.99 -21.45 13.44
CA PRO A 3 70.63 -21.10 13.07
C PRO A 3 70.63 -19.86 12.16
N PRO A 4 69.68 -19.75 11.22
CA PRO A 4 69.62 -18.61 10.30
C PRO A 4 69.51 -17.32 11.10
N GLN A 5 70.46 -16.39 10.87
CA GLN A 5 70.41 -15.05 11.43
C GLN A 5 69.21 -14.30 10.83
N ILE A 6 68.14 -14.20 11.61
CA ILE A 6 66.98 -13.39 11.27
C ILE A 6 67.42 -11.92 11.35
N ASP A 7 67.38 -11.22 10.22
CA ASP A 7 67.59 -9.77 10.17
C ASP A 7 66.49 -9.07 10.99
N GLN A 8 66.83 -8.73 12.23
CA GLN A 8 65.92 -8.11 13.19
C GLN A 8 65.37 -6.78 12.67
N LYS A 9 66.15 -6.00 11.91
CA LYS A 9 65.69 -4.70 11.36
C LYS A 9 64.63 -4.89 10.29
N LYS A 10 64.78 -5.91 9.43
CA LYS A 10 63.78 -6.25 8.41
C LYS A 10 62.49 -6.74 9.06
N THR A 11 62.61 -7.58 10.09
CA THR A 11 61.47 -8.14 10.84
C THR A 11 60.65 -7.05 11.55
N ILE A 12 61.30 -6.07 12.21
CA ILE A 12 60.64 -4.94 12.87
C ILE A 12 59.89 -4.04 11.87
N LYS A 13 60.46 -3.81 10.67
CA LYS A 13 59.79 -3.02 9.62
C LYS A 13 58.52 -3.71 9.10
N VAL A 14 58.58 -5.02 8.87
CA VAL A 14 57.41 -5.80 8.46
C VAL A 14 56.34 -5.79 9.55
N LEU A 15 56.72 -5.96 10.81
CA LEU A 15 55.78 -5.94 11.94
C LEU A 15 55.08 -4.59 12.10
N ARG A 16 55.82 -3.47 11.96
CA ARG A 16 55.24 -2.12 11.98
C ARG A 16 54.27 -1.90 10.83
N PHE A 17 54.63 -2.36 9.64
CA PHE A 17 53.75 -2.27 8.47
C PHE A 17 52.46 -3.06 8.66
N LEU A 18 52.55 -4.30 9.16
CA LEU A 18 51.37 -5.12 9.49
C LEU A 18 50.52 -4.47 10.57
N PHE A 19 51.13 -3.90 11.61
CA PHE A 19 50.39 -3.20 12.67
C PHE A 19 49.63 -1.98 12.14
N ILE A 20 50.24 -1.17 11.26
CA ILE A 20 49.58 -0.02 10.62
C ILE A 20 48.39 -0.46 9.76
N LEU A 21 48.47 -1.63 9.11
CA LEU A 21 47.38 -2.17 8.30
C LEU A 21 46.23 -2.75 9.16
N ILE A 22 46.56 -3.44 10.25
CA ILE A 22 45.58 -4.14 11.10
C ILE A 22 44.91 -3.20 12.09
N LEU A 23 45.63 -2.21 12.62
CA LEU A 23 45.12 -1.25 13.60
C LEU A 23 43.81 -0.57 13.17
N PRO A 24 43.64 -0.01 11.95
CA PRO A 24 42.39 0.60 11.54
C PRO A 24 41.24 -0.39 11.45
N VAL A 25 41.50 -1.65 11.02
CA VAL A 25 40.50 -2.72 11.00
C VAL A 25 40.09 -3.07 12.43
N PHE A 26 41.06 -3.21 13.34
CA PHE A 26 40.79 -3.51 14.74
C PHE A 26 40.00 -2.39 15.44
N VAL A 27 40.37 -1.12 15.21
CA VAL A 27 39.64 0.04 15.72
C VAL A 27 38.22 0.09 15.16
N LEU A 28 38.03 -0.16 13.86
CA LEU A 28 36.70 -0.23 13.24
C LEU A 28 35.84 -1.35 13.85
N VAL A 29 36.40 -2.56 14.00
CA VAL A 29 35.71 -3.70 14.63
C VAL A 29 35.38 -3.39 16.08
N PHE A 30 36.31 -2.78 16.83
CA PHE A 30 36.08 -2.39 18.22
C PHE A 30 34.95 -1.37 18.36
N ILE A 31 34.90 -0.35 17.50
CA ILE A 31 33.79 0.63 17.45
C ILE A 31 32.47 -0.07 17.11
N LEU A 32 32.47 -0.97 16.12
CA LEU A 32 31.28 -1.74 15.73
C LEU A 32 30.76 -2.66 16.84
N LEU A 33 31.65 -3.21 17.67
CA LEU A 33 31.28 -4.09 18.79
C LEU A 33 30.79 -3.30 20.02
N THR A 34 31.36 -2.11 20.27
CA THR A 34 31.06 -1.31 21.47
C THR A 34 29.89 -0.35 21.29
N GLN A 35 29.68 0.19 20.08
CA GLN A 35 28.62 1.16 19.80
C GLN A 35 27.51 0.55 18.95
N GLY A 36 26.42 0.14 19.62
CA GLY A 36 25.23 -0.42 18.97
C GLY A 36 24.63 0.50 17.90
N ASP A 37 24.66 1.82 18.13
CA ASP A 37 24.13 2.82 17.19
C ASP A 37 24.97 2.92 15.92
N MET A 38 26.30 2.92 16.04
CA MET A 38 27.21 2.94 14.88
C MET A 38 27.08 1.66 14.05
N ARG A 39 26.97 0.52 14.73
CA ARG A 39 26.67 -0.76 14.08
C ARG A 39 25.36 -0.70 13.30
N SER A 40 24.28 -0.25 13.93
CA SER A 40 22.97 -0.09 13.29
C SER A 40 23.03 0.87 12.10
N PHE A 41 23.71 2.01 12.23
CA PHE A 41 23.88 2.98 11.15
C PHE A 41 24.66 2.40 9.96
N LEU A 42 25.80 1.74 10.22
CA LEU A 42 26.63 1.15 9.16
C LEU A 42 25.89 0.02 8.44
N PHE A 43 25.27 -0.91 9.18
CA PHE A 43 24.51 -1.99 8.53
C PHE A 43 23.30 -1.45 7.75
N ARG A 44 22.52 -0.50 8.30
CA ARG A 44 21.40 0.13 7.58
C ARG A 44 21.85 0.98 6.39
N GLY A 45 23.05 1.58 6.47
CA GLY A 45 23.63 2.37 5.39
C GLY A 45 24.11 1.49 4.24
N LEU A 46 24.89 0.45 4.56
CA LEU A 46 25.46 -0.48 3.59
C LEU A 46 24.37 -1.25 2.83
N THR A 47 23.28 -1.63 3.49
CA THR A 47 22.16 -2.34 2.84
C THR A 47 21.38 -1.46 1.86
N LYS A 48 21.47 -0.13 1.96
CA LYS A 48 20.82 0.79 1.01
C LYS A 48 21.63 1.03 -0.26
N ILE A 49 22.94 0.74 -0.26
CA ILE A 49 23.83 1.04 -1.39
C ILE A 49 23.41 0.29 -2.66
N PRO A 50 23.20 -1.05 -2.64
CA PRO A 50 22.81 -1.78 -3.85
C PRO A 50 21.49 -1.28 -4.45
N SER A 51 20.52 -0.98 -3.59
CA SER A 51 19.22 -0.44 -4.01
C SER A 51 19.38 0.95 -4.66
N THR A 52 20.16 1.83 -4.05
CA THR A 52 20.37 3.20 -4.56
C THR A 52 21.09 3.21 -5.91
N ILE A 53 22.13 2.40 -6.07
CA ILE A 53 22.85 2.27 -7.34
C ILE A 53 21.90 1.76 -8.42
N THR A 54 21.17 0.68 -8.12
CA THR A 54 20.20 0.10 -9.06
C THR A 54 19.14 1.14 -9.43
N HIS A 55 18.63 1.90 -8.46
CA HIS A 55 17.64 2.96 -8.67
C HIS A 55 18.11 4.00 -9.71
N GLN A 56 19.34 4.50 -9.58
CA GLN A 56 19.86 5.51 -10.52
C GLN A 56 19.96 4.94 -11.94
N ILE A 57 20.40 3.69 -12.07
CA ILE A 57 20.56 3.03 -13.37
C ILE A 57 19.19 2.78 -14.00
N ILE A 58 18.25 2.14 -13.30
CA ILE A 58 16.91 1.87 -13.83
C ILE A 58 16.14 3.16 -14.12
N ARG A 59 16.35 4.23 -13.35
CA ARG A 59 15.77 5.56 -13.64
C ARG A 59 16.21 6.10 -14.99
N PHE A 60 17.48 5.94 -15.35
CA PHE A 60 17.98 6.32 -16.66
C PHE A 60 17.45 5.39 -17.77
N LYS A 61 17.47 4.07 -17.55
CA LYS A 61 17.00 3.07 -18.51
C LYS A 61 15.51 3.20 -18.84
N THR A 62 14.67 3.37 -17.83
CA THR A 62 13.22 3.57 -17.99
C THR A 62 12.88 4.87 -18.71
N LYS A 63 13.63 5.96 -18.47
CA LYS A 63 13.48 7.22 -19.23
C LYS A 63 13.72 7.01 -20.73
N LYS A 64 14.67 6.16 -21.09
CA LYS A 64 14.97 5.77 -22.47
C LYS A 64 14.10 4.60 -22.99
N ARG A 65 13.15 4.11 -22.19
CA ARG A 65 12.31 2.94 -22.49
C ARG A 65 13.10 1.64 -22.74
N GLU A 66 14.30 1.51 -22.17
CA GLU A 66 15.15 0.31 -22.29
C GLU A 66 14.78 -0.73 -21.21
N PHE A 67 13.56 -1.29 -21.26
CA PHE A 67 13.05 -2.19 -20.23
C PHE A 67 13.80 -3.52 -20.14
N SER A 68 14.34 -4.04 -21.25
CA SER A 68 15.21 -5.23 -21.22
C SER A 68 16.49 -4.98 -20.41
N SER A 69 17.06 -3.77 -20.46
CA SER A 69 18.18 -3.39 -19.60
C SER A 69 17.74 -3.28 -18.13
N ALA A 70 16.56 -2.70 -17.88
CA ALA A 70 16.02 -2.64 -16.51
C ALA A 70 15.81 -4.03 -15.92
N ASN A 71 15.34 -5.00 -16.71
CA ASN A 71 15.20 -6.40 -16.32
C ASN A 71 16.53 -7.02 -15.85
N ILE A 72 17.64 -6.75 -16.55
CA ILE A 72 18.97 -7.24 -16.16
C ILE A 72 19.37 -6.70 -14.79
N TRP A 73 19.19 -5.39 -14.56
CA TRP A 73 19.56 -4.74 -13.30
C TRP A 73 18.68 -5.18 -12.13
N LEU A 74 17.37 -5.36 -12.35
CA LEU A 74 16.47 -5.89 -11.35
C LEU A 74 16.81 -7.34 -10.98
N ASN A 75 17.14 -8.19 -11.96
CA ASN A 75 17.60 -9.55 -11.69
C ASN A 75 18.91 -9.59 -10.91
N ARG A 76 19.86 -8.71 -11.25
CA ARG A 76 21.11 -8.59 -10.50
C ARG A 76 20.86 -8.15 -9.06
N GLN A 77 19.97 -7.19 -8.84
CA GLN A 77 19.59 -6.78 -7.50
C GLN A 77 18.92 -7.92 -6.74
N LEU A 78 18.01 -8.66 -7.38
CA LEU A 78 17.36 -9.84 -6.79
C LEU A 78 18.39 -10.89 -6.35
N SER A 79 19.38 -11.21 -7.17
CA SER A 79 20.47 -12.11 -6.78
C SER A 79 21.19 -11.63 -5.50
N ILE A 80 21.51 -10.34 -5.41
CA ILE A 80 22.12 -9.77 -4.20
C ILE A 80 21.19 -9.91 -2.98
N VAL A 81 19.88 -9.74 -3.16
CA VAL A 81 18.90 -9.92 -2.07
C VAL A 81 18.88 -11.39 -1.62
N GLU A 82 18.85 -12.35 -2.55
CA GLU A 82 18.83 -13.79 -2.24
C GLU A 82 20.14 -14.25 -1.58
N ASP A 83 21.29 -13.81 -2.09
CA ASP A 83 22.62 -14.17 -1.58
C ASP A 83 22.88 -13.62 -0.16
N PHE A 84 22.21 -12.53 0.22
CA PHE A 84 22.42 -11.90 1.53
C PHE A 84 21.81 -12.72 2.67
N SER A 85 20.57 -13.17 2.53
CA SER A 85 19.92 -14.08 3.46
C SER A 85 18.62 -14.62 2.88
N GLU A 86 18.28 -15.86 3.23
CA GLU A 86 16.99 -16.46 2.88
C GLU A 86 15.80 -15.63 3.40
N GLY A 87 14.74 -15.58 2.60
CA GLY A 87 13.48 -14.93 2.98
C GLY A 87 13.55 -13.40 3.05
N GLN A 88 12.65 -12.80 3.85
CA GLN A 88 12.51 -11.35 3.94
C GLN A 88 13.69 -10.73 4.69
N ASN A 89 14.44 -9.88 3.99
CA ASN A 89 15.62 -9.23 4.53
C ASN A 89 15.61 -7.72 4.27
N THR A 90 16.56 -7.00 4.86
CA THR A 90 16.60 -5.54 4.78
C THR A 90 16.82 -4.98 3.37
N LEU A 91 17.30 -5.79 2.42
CA LEU A 91 17.49 -5.40 1.01
C LEU A 91 16.21 -5.54 0.18
N LEU A 92 15.29 -6.40 0.60
CA LEU A 92 14.07 -6.72 -0.14
C LEU A 92 13.21 -5.48 -0.40
N GLN A 93 13.06 -4.59 0.58
CA GLN A 93 12.26 -3.37 0.40
C GLN A 93 12.82 -2.51 -0.74
N GLY A 94 14.13 -2.36 -0.82
CA GLY A 94 14.77 -1.60 -1.91
C GLY A 94 14.58 -2.24 -3.28
N LEU A 95 14.49 -3.57 -3.34
CA LEU A 95 14.14 -4.28 -4.59
C LEU A 95 12.68 -4.02 -4.97
N ILE A 96 11.75 -4.10 -4.01
CA ILE A 96 10.32 -3.82 -4.23
C ILE A 96 10.14 -2.38 -4.75
N ASP A 97 10.77 -1.39 -4.11
CA ASP A 97 10.67 0.03 -4.50
C ASP A 97 11.20 0.26 -5.92
N ASN A 98 12.32 -0.36 -6.27
CA ASN A 98 12.91 -0.27 -7.62
C ASN A 98 12.05 -0.98 -8.68
N ALA A 99 11.52 -2.15 -8.36
CA ALA A 99 10.59 -2.87 -9.23
C ALA A 99 9.30 -2.06 -9.43
N GLU A 100 8.71 -1.52 -8.36
CA GLU A 100 7.52 -0.68 -8.44
C GLU A 100 7.77 0.58 -9.28
N PHE A 101 8.94 1.21 -9.13
CA PHE A 101 9.35 2.34 -9.96
C PHE A 101 9.37 1.99 -11.46
N VAL A 102 9.91 0.82 -11.83
CA VAL A 102 9.92 0.35 -13.22
C VAL A 102 8.50 0.05 -13.69
N MET A 103 7.72 -0.66 -12.87
CA MET A 103 6.35 -1.07 -13.19
C MET A 103 5.36 0.09 -13.33
N ALA A 104 5.53 1.17 -12.58
CA ALA A 104 4.73 2.38 -12.74
C ALA A 104 4.96 3.06 -14.10
N ARG A 105 6.02 2.69 -14.84
CA ARG A 105 6.43 3.28 -16.12
C ARG A 105 6.24 2.35 -17.31
N THR A 106 5.92 1.08 -17.09
CA THR A 106 5.56 0.16 -18.18
C THR A 106 4.21 0.58 -18.76
N ARG A 107 4.15 0.75 -20.08
CA ARG A 107 2.93 1.21 -20.77
C ARG A 107 2.45 0.23 -21.82
N PHE A 108 3.37 -0.49 -22.46
CA PHE A 108 3.06 -1.35 -23.59
C PHE A 108 3.31 -2.83 -23.26
N PRO A 109 2.65 -3.75 -23.98
CA PRO A 109 2.86 -5.20 -23.85
C PRO A 109 4.34 -5.63 -23.94
N GLU A 110 5.13 -5.00 -24.82
CA GLU A 110 6.53 -5.33 -25.04
C GLU A 110 7.42 -4.95 -23.84
N ASP A 111 7.06 -3.86 -23.14
CA ASP A 111 7.73 -3.44 -21.91
C ASP A 111 7.52 -4.49 -20.81
N LEU A 112 6.30 -5.03 -20.71
CA LEU A 112 5.93 -6.05 -19.74
C LEU A 112 6.58 -7.40 -20.05
N GLU A 113 6.57 -7.82 -21.32
CA GLU A 113 7.23 -9.04 -21.77
C GLU A 113 8.73 -9.00 -21.48
N SER A 114 9.38 -7.84 -21.68
CA SER A 114 10.80 -7.65 -21.37
C SER A 114 11.15 -7.85 -19.90
N LEU A 115 10.19 -7.65 -18.99
CA LEU A 115 10.37 -7.78 -17.54
C LEU A 115 9.86 -9.11 -16.98
N LYS A 116 9.18 -9.92 -17.81
CA LYS A 116 8.65 -11.23 -17.43
C LYS A 116 9.68 -12.15 -16.75
N PRO A 117 10.96 -12.25 -17.22
CA PRO A 117 11.95 -13.11 -16.56
C PRO A 117 12.23 -12.71 -15.12
N PHE A 118 12.38 -11.40 -14.86
CA PHE A 118 12.54 -10.88 -13.50
C PHE A 118 11.30 -11.21 -12.64
N MET A 119 10.09 -10.95 -13.16
CA MET A 119 8.86 -11.16 -12.41
C MET A 119 8.65 -12.62 -12.02
N HIS A 120 8.90 -13.55 -12.95
CA HIS A 120 8.84 -14.99 -12.68
C HIS A 120 9.74 -15.34 -11.51
N ARG A 121 11.04 -15.06 -11.64
CA ARG A 121 12.04 -15.36 -10.61
C ARG A 121 11.72 -14.68 -9.28
N PHE A 122 11.23 -13.43 -9.32
CA PHE A 122 10.86 -12.70 -8.11
C PHE A 122 9.67 -13.36 -7.38
N THR A 123 8.68 -13.87 -8.12
CA THR A 123 7.54 -14.58 -7.53
C THR A 123 7.86 -15.98 -7.03
N GLU A 124 8.87 -16.64 -7.61
CA GLU A 124 9.40 -17.92 -7.11
C GLU A 124 10.16 -17.72 -5.80
N ALA A 125 11.08 -16.76 -5.78
CA ALA A 125 11.89 -16.45 -4.60
C ALA A 125 11.03 -15.93 -3.43
N TYR A 126 9.97 -15.17 -3.73
CA TYR A 126 9.13 -14.53 -2.72
C TYR A 126 7.64 -14.78 -2.94
N PRO A 127 7.16 -16.00 -2.64
CA PRO A 127 5.84 -16.44 -3.10
C PRO A 127 4.66 -15.75 -2.41
N LYS A 128 4.89 -15.12 -1.26
CA LYS A 128 3.86 -14.45 -0.44
C LYS A 128 3.81 -12.93 -0.67
N LEU A 129 4.58 -12.38 -1.61
CA LEU A 129 4.53 -10.95 -1.91
C LEU A 129 3.42 -10.64 -2.91
N PHE A 130 2.54 -9.70 -2.53
CA PHE A 130 1.37 -9.34 -3.33
C PHE A 130 1.74 -8.64 -4.65
N LEU A 131 2.62 -7.62 -4.62
CA LEU A 131 2.95 -6.83 -5.81
C LEU A 131 3.62 -7.63 -6.92
N PRO A 132 4.64 -8.48 -6.65
CA PRO A 132 5.23 -9.34 -7.68
C PRO A 132 4.21 -10.24 -8.36
N ARG A 133 3.24 -10.80 -7.63
CA ARG A 133 2.16 -11.62 -8.19
C ARG A 133 1.31 -10.84 -9.19
N LEU A 134 0.93 -9.61 -8.85
CA LEU A 134 0.19 -8.72 -9.77
C LEU A 134 1.00 -8.38 -11.02
N TRP A 135 2.27 -8.03 -10.84
CA TRP A 135 3.15 -7.66 -11.95
C TRP A 135 3.37 -8.83 -12.89
N TYR A 136 3.60 -10.02 -12.35
CA TYR A 136 3.80 -11.22 -13.13
C TYR A 136 2.52 -11.60 -13.90
N ALA A 137 1.36 -11.59 -13.24
CA ALA A 137 0.07 -11.77 -13.91
C ALA A 137 -0.12 -10.82 -15.09
N LYS A 138 0.23 -9.53 -14.90
CA LYS A 138 0.14 -8.53 -15.96
C LYS A 138 1.09 -8.82 -17.13
N SER A 139 2.30 -9.31 -16.88
CA SER A 139 3.21 -9.72 -17.97
C SER A 139 2.74 -10.95 -18.75
N LEU A 140 1.97 -11.82 -18.10
CA LEU A 140 1.43 -13.04 -18.71
C LEU A 140 0.16 -12.78 -19.53
N SER A 141 -0.49 -11.63 -19.31
CA SER A 141 -1.78 -11.22 -19.90
C SER A 141 -1.87 -11.27 -21.42
N VAL A 142 -0.75 -11.37 -22.12
CA VAL A 142 -0.70 -11.37 -23.60
C VAL A 142 -0.69 -12.78 -24.18
N LYS A 143 -0.15 -13.77 -23.45
CA LYS A 143 0.20 -15.08 -24.03
C LYS A 143 -0.19 -16.29 -23.18
N ASN A 144 -0.43 -16.10 -21.88
CA ASN A 144 -0.70 -17.21 -20.96
C ASN A 144 -1.73 -16.81 -19.90
N TYR A 145 -3.01 -16.91 -20.27
CA TYR A 145 -4.12 -16.53 -19.40
C TYR A 145 -4.24 -17.43 -18.17
N GLU A 146 -3.98 -18.74 -18.32
CA GLU A 146 -4.11 -19.69 -17.21
C GLU A 146 -3.15 -19.34 -16.08
N GLU A 147 -1.87 -19.17 -16.39
CA GLU A 147 -0.86 -18.79 -15.41
C GLU A 147 -1.15 -17.38 -14.86
N ALA A 148 -1.62 -16.45 -15.69
CA ALA A 148 -2.03 -15.13 -15.23
C ALA A 148 -3.13 -15.21 -14.17
N PHE A 149 -4.20 -16.00 -14.42
CA PHE A 149 -5.25 -16.23 -13.44
C PHE A 149 -4.71 -16.92 -12.19
N HIS A 150 -3.79 -17.88 -12.30
CA HIS A 150 -3.18 -18.52 -11.13
C HIS A 150 -2.47 -17.50 -10.24
N GLN A 151 -1.68 -16.59 -10.82
CA GLN A 151 -1.01 -15.54 -10.06
C GLN A 151 -2.00 -14.57 -9.40
N LEU A 152 -3.09 -14.24 -10.09
CA LEU A 152 -4.17 -13.39 -9.54
C LEU A 152 -4.89 -14.06 -8.38
N GLU A 153 -5.18 -15.36 -8.47
CA GLU A 153 -5.79 -16.15 -7.38
C GLU A 153 -4.96 -16.08 -6.10
N ILE A 154 -3.63 -16.17 -6.22
CA ILE A 154 -2.72 -15.99 -5.09
C ILE A 154 -2.80 -14.55 -4.56
N ALA A 155 -2.72 -13.55 -5.45
CA ALA A 155 -2.77 -12.15 -5.07
C ALA A 155 -4.08 -11.78 -4.34
N SER A 156 -5.23 -12.24 -4.83
CA SER A 156 -6.53 -12.00 -4.19
C SER A 156 -6.66 -12.67 -2.83
N LYS A 157 -5.96 -13.78 -2.58
CA LYS A 157 -5.92 -14.39 -1.23
C LYS A 157 -5.05 -13.59 -0.27
N LEU A 158 -3.95 -12.99 -0.75
CA LEU A 158 -3.06 -12.15 0.05
C LEU A 158 -3.71 -10.81 0.43
N SER A 159 -4.46 -10.19 -0.48
CA SER A 159 -5.17 -8.93 -0.22
C SER A 159 -6.55 -8.90 -0.89
N PRO A 160 -7.57 -9.55 -0.28
CA PRO A 160 -8.89 -9.70 -0.90
C PRO A 160 -9.61 -8.38 -1.17
N ALA A 161 -9.43 -7.36 -0.33
CA ALA A 161 -10.10 -6.08 -0.55
C ALA A 161 -9.40 -5.17 -1.58
N ASP A 162 -8.16 -5.48 -1.99
CA ASP A 162 -7.46 -4.70 -3.01
C ASP A 162 -8.11 -4.90 -4.37
N GLU A 163 -8.37 -3.82 -5.09
CA GLU A 163 -9.11 -3.84 -6.34
C GLU A 163 -8.26 -4.26 -7.55
N ARG A 164 -6.93 -4.22 -7.44
CA ARG A 164 -6.02 -4.47 -8.56
C ARG A 164 -6.07 -5.90 -9.12
N PRO A 165 -6.08 -6.99 -8.31
CA PRO A 165 -6.21 -8.34 -8.84
C PRO A 165 -7.48 -8.49 -9.68
N TYR A 166 -8.60 -7.97 -9.17
CA TYR A 166 -9.89 -8.03 -9.85
C TYR A 166 -9.88 -7.24 -11.16
N ARG A 167 -9.28 -6.04 -11.17
CA ARG A 167 -9.18 -5.25 -12.41
C ARG A 167 -8.46 -6.02 -13.51
N ILE A 168 -7.32 -6.64 -13.19
CA ILE A 168 -6.58 -7.47 -14.15
C ILE A 168 -7.41 -8.69 -14.54
N ALA A 169 -8.03 -9.38 -13.58
CA ALA A 169 -8.82 -10.58 -13.87
C ALA A 169 -10.02 -10.30 -14.79
N LEU A 170 -10.74 -9.20 -14.56
CA LEU A 170 -11.85 -8.77 -15.41
C LEU A 170 -11.37 -8.44 -16.83
N GLU A 171 -10.24 -7.73 -16.95
CA GLU A 171 -9.61 -7.44 -18.25
C GLU A 171 -9.25 -8.72 -19.01
N LEU A 172 -8.61 -9.68 -18.35
CA LEU A 172 -8.28 -10.99 -18.94
C LEU A 172 -9.52 -11.79 -19.34
N ALA A 173 -10.53 -11.82 -18.47
CA ALA A 173 -11.75 -12.58 -18.71
C ALA A 173 -12.55 -12.01 -19.89
N LEU A 174 -12.59 -10.68 -20.03
CA LEU A 174 -13.21 -10.02 -21.17
C LEU A 174 -12.41 -10.24 -22.45
N ALA A 175 -11.08 -10.08 -22.41
CA ALA A 175 -10.22 -10.24 -23.58
C ALA A 175 -10.21 -11.67 -24.14
N GLY A 176 -10.29 -12.68 -23.25
CA GLY A 176 -10.33 -14.09 -23.62
C GLY A 176 -11.73 -14.70 -23.69
N GLU A 177 -12.79 -13.89 -23.58
CA GLU A 177 -14.20 -14.33 -23.59
C GLU A 177 -14.53 -15.41 -22.52
N PHE A 178 -13.85 -15.39 -21.38
CA PHE A 178 -14.01 -16.35 -20.29
C PHE A 178 -15.16 -15.98 -19.35
N THR A 179 -16.41 -16.15 -19.82
CA THR A 179 -17.64 -15.79 -19.09
C THR A 179 -17.70 -16.36 -17.66
N THR A 180 -17.40 -17.66 -17.48
CA THR A 180 -17.40 -18.28 -16.14
C THR A 180 -16.37 -17.66 -15.20
N LYS A 181 -15.18 -17.29 -15.71
CA LYS A 181 -14.17 -16.60 -14.91
C LYS A 181 -14.61 -15.18 -14.57
N LEU A 182 -15.23 -14.49 -15.52
CA LEU A 182 -15.77 -13.14 -15.32
C LEU A 182 -16.74 -13.12 -14.13
N ASP A 183 -17.72 -14.01 -14.11
CA ASP A 183 -18.71 -14.12 -13.03
C ASP A 183 -18.06 -14.43 -11.67
N GLN A 184 -17.15 -15.41 -11.64
CA GLN A 184 -16.43 -15.78 -10.41
C GLN A 184 -15.64 -14.61 -9.82
N TRP A 185 -14.93 -13.85 -10.66
CA TRP A 185 -14.15 -12.71 -10.20
C TRP A 185 -15.04 -11.51 -9.81
N CYS A 186 -16.18 -11.35 -10.48
CA CYS A 186 -17.20 -10.37 -10.12
C CYS A 186 -17.79 -10.62 -8.73
N ASP A 187 -18.23 -11.84 -8.44
CA ASP A 187 -18.82 -12.20 -7.14
C ASP A 187 -17.81 -11.95 -6.02
N ARG A 188 -16.57 -12.42 -6.19
CA ARG A 188 -15.51 -12.18 -5.21
C ARG A 188 -15.20 -10.70 -4.99
N TYR A 189 -15.20 -9.90 -6.05
CA TYR A 189 -14.98 -8.46 -5.94
C TYR A 189 -16.07 -7.79 -5.09
N LEU A 190 -17.33 -8.17 -5.28
CA LEU A 190 -18.45 -7.59 -4.55
C LEU A 190 -18.46 -8.03 -3.07
N GLU A 191 -18.02 -9.24 -2.78
CA GLU A 191 -18.06 -9.82 -1.42
C GLU A 191 -16.82 -9.54 -0.57
N SER A 192 -15.66 -9.25 -1.17
CA SER A 192 -14.40 -9.15 -0.43
C SER A 192 -14.27 -7.87 0.39
N GLN A 193 -14.44 -7.96 1.71
CA GLN A 193 -14.38 -6.81 2.63
C GLN A 193 -13.11 -6.74 3.50
N PHE A 194 -12.27 -7.79 3.50
CA PHE A 194 -11.16 -7.95 4.43
C PHE A 194 -9.80 -8.01 3.74
N GLY A 195 -8.76 -7.66 4.51
CA GLY A 195 -7.38 -7.59 4.05
C GLY A 195 -7.12 -6.31 3.25
N GLY A 196 -5.89 -5.83 3.32
CA GLY A 196 -5.47 -4.61 2.64
C GLY A 196 -3.98 -4.37 2.85
N PRO A 197 -3.33 -3.56 2.01
CA PRO A 197 -1.92 -3.24 2.17
C PRO A 197 -1.64 -2.51 3.49
N ASP A 198 -0.52 -2.90 4.10
CA ASP A 198 0.17 -2.13 5.13
C ASP A 198 1.32 -1.39 4.45
N PHE A 199 1.38 -0.07 4.64
CA PHE A 199 2.41 0.77 4.02
C PHE A 199 3.45 1.15 5.07
N HIS A 200 4.68 0.68 4.87
CA HIS A 200 5.78 0.90 5.81
C HIS A 200 6.17 2.38 6.02
N TYR A 201 5.74 3.29 5.14
CA TYR A 201 6.11 4.70 5.16
C TYR A 201 4.98 5.64 5.64
N THR A 202 3.81 5.13 6.02
CA THR A 202 2.65 5.97 6.35
C THR A 202 2.31 5.99 7.84
N SER A 203 1.56 7.01 8.26
CA SER A 203 1.21 7.20 9.67
C SER A 203 0.29 6.08 10.16
N LYS A 204 0.55 5.54 11.35
CA LYS A 204 -0.18 4.41 11.95
C LYS A 204 -1.61 4.73 12.42
N LEU A 205 -2.26 5.77 11.89
CA LEU A 205 -3.65 6.10 12.29
C LEU A 205 -4.55 4.86 12.16
N PHE A 206 -4.32 4.11 11.09
CA PHE A 206 -4.74 2.74 10.95
C PHE A 206 -3.49 1.89 10.73
N TYR A 207 -3.29 0.82 11.50
CA TYR A 207 -2.14 -0.09 11.34
C TYR A 207 -2.03 -0.74 9.94
N ALA A 208 -3.12 -0.74 9.18
CA ALA A 208 -3.18 -1.22 7.80
C ALA A 208 -4.45 -0.65 7.14
N THR A 209 -4.54 -0.68 5.83
CA THR A 209 -5.78 -0.33 5.12
C THR A 209 -6.71 -1.53 5.00
N GLY A 210 -7.98 -1.28 4.68
CA GLY A 210 -8.97 -2.32 4.44
C GLY A 210 -10.25 -1.69 3.91
N LEU A 211 -11.42 -2.23 4.27
CA LEU A 211 -12.71 -1.61 3.93
C LEU A 211 -13.62 -1.43 5.15
N ARG A 212 -13.05 -1.42 6.36
CA ARG A 212 -13.80 -1.44 7.63
C ARG A 212 -13.40 -0.37 8.65
N LYS A 213 -12.42 0.48 8.32
CA LYS A 213 -11.76 1.37 9.29
C LYS A 213 -12.18 2.82 9.09
N LEU A 214 -12.73 3.42 10.13
CA LEU A 214 -13.16 4.82 10.17
C LEU A 214 -12.75 5.41 11.53
N SER A 215 -12.33 6.67 11.56
CA SER A 215 -12.11 7.39 12.80
C SER A 215 -12.69 8.80 12.71
N LEU A 216 -13.27 9.27 13.82
CA LEU A 216 -13.67 10.65 13.99
C LEU A 216 -12.56 11.40 14.73
N GLU A 217 -12.10 12.50 14.14
CA GLU A 217 -11.29 13.50 14.83
C GLU A 217 -12.16 14.72 15.17
N VAL A 218 -12.14 15.10 16.44
CA VAL A 218 -12.79 16.31 16.96
C VAL A 218 -11.70 17.22 17.53
N THR A 219 -11.68 18.48 17.12
CA THR A 219 -10.85 19.52 17.75
C THR A 219 -11.75 20.46 18.52
N GLY A 220 -11.48 20.63 19.81
CA GLY A 220 -12.20 21.58 20.65
C GLY A 220 -11.72 23.02 20.50
N ASP A 221 -12.45 23.98 21.08
CA ASP A 221 -12.06 25.39 21.09
C ASP A 221 -10.71 25.65 21.77
N SER A 222 -10.34 24.82 22.75
CA SER A 222 -9.02 24.84 23.40
C SER A 222 -7.86 24.38 22.50
N GLY A 223 -8.16 23.89 21.30
CA GLY A 223 -7.19 23.26 20.40
C GLY A 223 -6.88 21.80 20.71
N LYS A 224 -7.41 21.25 21.82
CA LYS A 224 -7.25 19.83 22.16
C LYS A 224 -7.94 18.95 21.12
N ARG A 225 -7.22 17.92 20.66
CA ARG A 225 -7.70 16.94 19.66
C ARG A 225 -8.10 15.64 20.33
N TYR A 226 -9.23 15.09 19.87
CA TYR A 226 -9.76 13.79 20.26
C TYR A 226 -9.90 12.96 19.00
N LEU A 227 -9.52 11.69 19.10
CA LEU A 227 -9.61 10.73 18.01
C LEU A 227 -10.32 9.48 18.52
N VAL A 228 -11.40 9.10 17.85
CA VAL A 228 -12.22 7.93 18.21
C VAL A 228 -12.33 7.03 16.98
N ALA A 229 -11.82 5.81 17.10
CA ALA A 229 -11.83 4.83 16.01
C ALA A 229 -13.07 3.93 16.06
N ASN A 230 -13.56 3.56 14.89
CA ASN A 230 -14.64 2.61 14.66
C ASN A 230 -14.21 1.63 13.55
N MET A 231 -14.10 0.34 13.89
CA MET A 231 -13.70 -0.73 12.96
C MET A 231 -14.90 -1.51 12.38
N GLY A 232 -16.11 -0.97 12.56
CA GLY A 232 -17.38 -1.57 12.16
C GLY A 232 -17.96 -0.98 10.88
N LEU A 233 -17.16 -0.34 10.01
CA LEU A 233 -17.67 0.15 8.73
C LEU A 233 -18.15 -1.05 7.90
N HIS A 234 -19.34 -0.88 7.31
CA HIS A 234 -20.00 -1.90 6.50
C HIS A 234 -20.09 -1.39 5.08
N LEU A 235 -19.65 -2.21 4.12
CA LEU A 235 -19.87 -1.93 2.71
C LEU A 235 -21.29 -2.31 2.34
N GLY A 236 -21.93 -1.48 1.52
CA GLY A 236 -23.26 -1.70 1.00
C GLY A 236 -23.99 -0.40 0.71
N ASN A 237 -25.06 -0.49 -0.08
CA ASN A 237 -25.86 0.67 -0.47
C ASN A 237 -26.81 1.16 0.64
N GLU A 238 -26.68 0.63 1.86
CA GLU A 238 -27.46 1.00 3.03
C GLU A 238 -26.85 2.18 3.78
N VAL A 239 -27.70 3.05 4.32
CA VAL A 239 -27.29 4.11 5.24
C VAL A 239 -27.19 3.53 6.65
N ARG A 240 -26.04 3.69 7.30
CA ARG A 240 -25.81 3.21 8.68
C ARG A 240 -25.29 4.32 9.58
N SER A 241 -25.69 4.28 10.85
CA SER A 241 -25.23 5.23 11.86
C SER A 241 -24.01 4.68 12.60
N TYR A 242 -22.99 5.51 12.72
CA TYR A 242 -21.74 5.22 13.43
C TYR A 242 -21.64 6.13 14.65
N ASP A 243 -21.47 5.52 15.82
CA ASP A 243 -21.35 6.21 17.09
C ASP A 243 -19.87 6.45 17.46
N PHE A 244 -19.58 7.65 17.95
CA PHE A 244 -18.26 8.11 18.39
C PHE A 244 -18.36 8.77 19.76
N PRO A 245 -18.20 8.00 20.86
CA PRO A 245 -18.17 8.56 22.21
C PRO A 245 -16.88 9.35 22.47
N LEU A 246 -17.00 10.54 23.04
CA LEU A 246 -15.88 11.37 23.48
C LEU A 246 -15.62 11.13 24.98
N LYS A 247 -14.36 11.27 25.40
CA LYS A 247 -13.97 11.04 26.81
C LYS A 247 -14.54 12.09 27.77
N GLU A 248 -14.89 13.26 27.24
CA GLU A 248 -15.45 14.39 27.98
C GLU A 248 -16.31 15.23 27.04
N THR A 249 -17.14 16.11 27.60
CA THR A 249 -17.89 17.08 26.81
C THR A 249 -16.92 18.10 26.18
N VAL A 250 -16.94 18.19 24.85
CA VAL A 250 -16.08 19.09 24.07
C VAL A 250 -16.92 20.18 23.42
N SER A 251 -16.51 21.43 23.54
CA SER A 251 -17.00 22.52 22.68
C SER A 251 -16.31 22.41 21.33
N ILE A 252 -17.04 21.93 20.32
CA ILE A 252 -16.45 21.47 19.05
C ILE A 252 -16.20 22.66 18.13
N LYS A 253 -14.96 22.76 17.65
CA LYS A 253 -14.55 23.74 16.64
C LYS A 253 -14.40 23.13 15.25
N LYS A 254 -13.95 21.88 15.17
CA LYS A 254 -13.63 21.20 13.90
C LYS A 254 -13.86 19.71 13.99
N ILE A 255 -14.34 19.15 12.88
CA ILE A 255 -14.55 17.72 12.70
C ILE A 255 -13.84 17.23 11.43
N ARG A 256 -13.17 16.08 11.54
CA ARG A 256 -12.66 15.33 10.40
C ARG A 256 -13.02 13.86 10.52
N LEU A 257 -13.28 13.26 9.37
CA LEU A 257 -13.41 11.81 9.22
C LEU A 257 -12.16 11.28 8.56
N HIS A 258 -11.58 10.24 9.13
CA HIS A 258 -10.47 9.51 8.55
C HIS A 258 -10.95 8.14 8.16
N PHE A 259 -10.74 7.75 6.91
CA PHE A 259 -11.12 6.46 6.38
C PHE A 259 -9.86 5.68 6.03
N GLY A 260 -9.63 4.56 6.71
CA GLY A 260 -8.60 3.58 6.34
C GLY A 260 -9.13 2.64 5.26
N VAL A 261 -9.71 3.22 4.21
CA VAL A 261 -10.36 2.50 3.11
C VAL A 261 -9.56 2.60 1.81
N LEU A 262 -9.65 1.57 0.99
CA LEU A 262 -8.97 1.50 -0.31
C LEU A 262 -9.61 2.43 -1.37
N PRO A 263 -8.93 2.66 -2.52
CA PRO A 263 -9.48 3.42 -3.63
C PRO A 263 -10.76 2.80 -4.20
N GLY A 264 -11.60 3.64 -4.80
CA GLY A 264 -12.84 3.20 -5.47
C GLY A 264 -14.01 2.98 -4.53
N ILE A 265 -14.00 3.62 -3.35
CA ILE A 265 -15.14 3.63 -2.43
C ILE A 265 -15.84 4.98 -2.51
N ALA A 266 -17.14 4.99 -2.73
CA ALA A 266 -17.96 6.17 -2.66
C ALA A 266 -18.60 6.30 -1.28
N ILE A 267 -18.40 7.45 -0.66
CA ILE A 267 -18.84 7.76 0.71
C ILE A 267 -19.88 8.87 0.63
N LYS A 268 -21.05 8.67 1.21
CA LYS A 268 -22.06 9.73 1.38
C LYS A 268 -22.32 9.99 2.85
N VAL A 269 -22.17 11.23 3.29
CA VAL A 269 -22.63 11.66 4.61
C VAL A 269 -24.08 12.08 4.50
N HIS A 270 -24.96 11.37 5.19
CA HIS A 270 -26.39 11.66 5.20
C HIS A 270 -26.77 12.59 6.35
N ARG A 271 -26.19 12.34 7.52
CA ARG A 271 -26.56 13.05 8.74
C ARG A 271 -25.43 13.04 9.75
N ILE A 272 -25.35 14.10 10.55
CA ILE A 272 -24.56 14.16 11.77
C ILE A 272 -25.44 14.63 12.94
N ARG A 273 -25.30 13.98 14.10
CA ARG A 273 -25.99 14.31 15.34
C ARG A 273 -24.98 14.47 16.45
N PHE A 274 -25.20 15.48 17.29
CA PHE A 274 -24.38 15.79 18.45
C PHE A 274 -25.20 15.58 19.70
N TYR A 275 -24.65 14.85 20.66
CA TYR A 275 -25.27 14.60 21.95
C TYR A 275 -24.43 15.23 23.06
N ASN A 276 -25.10 15.74 24.08
CA ASN A 276 -24.48 16.24 25.29
C ASN A 276 -25.24 15.67 26.50
N GLN A 277 -24.54 14.92 27.36
CA GLN A 277 -25.09 14.24 28.53
C GLN A 277 -26.28 13.34 28.16
N GLY A 278 -26.14 12.62 27.04
CA GLY A 278 -27.16 11.70 26.51
C GLY A 278 -28.35 12.37 25.80
N ARG A 279 -28.45 13.70 25.80
CA ARG A 279 -29.51 14.43 25.08
C ARG A 279 -29.03 14.90 23.72
N LEU A 280 -29.90 14.81 22.71
CA LEU A 280 -29.61 15.36 21.38
C LEU A 280 -29.51 16.90 21.50
N SER A 281 -28.35 17.44 21.15
CA SER A 281 -28.02 18.86 21.21
C SER A 281 -28.26 19.53 19.86
N SER A 282 -27.81 18.90 18.78
CA SER A 282 -28.00 19.39 17.40
C SER A 282 -27.98 18.26 16.38
N GLU A 283 -28.63 18.47 15.25
CA GLU A 283 -28.76 17.51 14.16
C GLU A 283 -28.71 18.24 12.81
N PHE A 284 -27.95 17.69 11.86
CA PHE A 284 -27.78 18.26 10.54
C PHE A 284 -27.85 17.17 9.47
N GLU A 285 -28.83 17.31 8.56
CA GLU A 285 -29.03 16.39 7.42
C GLU A 285 -28.75 17.06 6.08
N LYS A 286 -28.87 18.39 6.01
CA LYS A 286 -28.74 19.19 4.78
C LYS A 286 -27.64 20.23 4.94
N ASN A 287 -27.13 20.72 3.81
CA ASN A 287 -26.12 21.77 3.75
C ASN A 287 -24.80 21.43 4.48
N LEU A 288 -24.52 20.13 4.66
CA LEU A 288 -23.21 19.66 5.08
C LEU A 288 -22.22 19.91 3.95
N LYS A 289 -21.12 20.61 4.26
CA LYS A 289 -20.03 20.83 3.31
C LYS A 289 -18.89 19.89 3.66
N LEU A 290 -18.42 19.15 2.67
CA LEU A 290 -17.36 18.17 2.82
C LEU A 290 -16.17 18.59 1.96
N ILE A 291 -14.96 18.47 2.49
CA ILE A 291 -13.72 18.69 1.74
C ILE A 291 -12.80 17.50 1.99
N SER A 292 -12.60 16.67 0.97
CA SER A 292 -11.63 15.56 0.97
C SER A 292 -10.23 16.09 0.76
N TRP A 293 -9.24 15.38 1.30
CA TRP A 293 -7.83 15.73 1.09
C TRP A 293 -7.31 15.17 -0.24
N ASN A 294 -7.73 13.96 -0.60
CA ASN A 294 -7.29 13.30 -1.82
C ASN A 294 -8.46 12.96 -2.77
N GLY A 295 -9.62 12.60 -2.21
CA GLY A 295 -10.78 12.14 -2.97
C GLY A 295 -11.45 13.20 -3.85
N PHE A 296 -12.28 12.73 -4.77
CA PHE A 296 -13.09 13.58 -5.65
C PHE A 296 -14.56 13.64 -5.20
N HIS A 297 -15.22 14.77 -5.42
CA HIS A 297 -16.64 14.94 -5.09
C HIS A 297 -17.50 14.78 -6.34
N LEU A 298 -18.55 13.97 -6.24
CA LEU A 298 -19.60 13.87 -7.24
C LEU A 298 -20.69 14.92 -6.99
N SER A 299 -21.41 15.29 -8.05
CA SER A 299 -22.53 16.24 -8.01
C SER A 299 -23.67 15.80 -7.08
N ASP A 300 -23.78 14.51 -6.79
CA ASP A 300 -24.77 13.94 -5.87
C ASP A 300 -24.34 13.96 -4.39
N GLY A 301 -23.20 14.59 -4.09
CA GLY A 301 -22.63 14.75 -2.75
C GLY A 301 -21.81 13.55 -2.24
N ARG A 302 -21.56 12.53 -3.08
CA ARG A 302 -20.63 11.44 -2.74
C ARG A 302 -19.17 11.88 -2.86
N VAL A 303 -18.32 11.35 -1.99
CA VAL A 303 -16.86 11.46 -2.06
C VAL A 303 -16.28 10.13 -2.53
N ILE A 304 -15.51 10.13 -3.60
CA ILE A 304 -14.80 8.96 -4.10
C ILE A 304 -13.39 8.93 -3.52
N THR A 305 -13.03 7.83 -2.85
CA THR A 305 -11.68 7.60 -2.35
C THR A 305 -10.74 7.23 -3.49
N VAL A 306 -9.54 7.83 -3.49
CA VAL A 306 -8.49 7.53 -4.48
C VAL A 306 -7.14 7.21 -3.83
N SER A 307 -6.97 7.58 -2.57
CA SER A 307 -5.77 7.29 -1.79
C SER A 307 -5.69 5.79 -1.48
N ARG A 308 -4.49 5.23 -1.56
CA ARG A 308 -4.23 3.86 -1.11
C ARG A 308 -3.95 3.76 0.38
N ASP A 309 -3.64 4.86 1.06
CA ASP A 309 -3.22 4.88 2.47
C ASP A 309 -4.38 5.27 3.40
N PHE A 310 -4.90 6.48 3.28
CA PHE A 310 -6.15 6.86 3.92
C PHE A 310 -6.79 8.04 3.19
N GLU A 311 -8.10 8.19 3.38
CA GLU A 311 -8.84 9.39 2.99
C GLU A 311 -9.17 10.21 4.23
N THR A 312 -9.05 11.54 4.13
CA THR A 312 -9.49 12.43 5.20
C THR A 312 -10.50 13.42 4.64
N VAL A 313 -11.66 13.49 5.29
CA VAL A 313 -12.75 14.40 4.90
C VAL A 313 -13.00 15.37 6.05
N ASN A 314 -12.74 16.66 5.81
CA ASN A 314 -13.18 17.72 6.71
C ASN A 314 -14.70 17.89 6.55
N LEU A 315 -15.41 17.98 7.67
CA LEU A 315 -16.87 18.13 7.71
C LEU A 315 -17.25 19.46 8.35
N TYR A 316 -18.02 20.25 7.61
CA TYR A 316 -18.52 21.56 8.03
C TYR A 316 -20.05 21.53 8.11
N VAL A 317 -20.56 21.90 9.28
CA VAL A 317 -22.01 22.08 9.52
C VAL A 317 -22.41 23.53 9.21
N PRO A 318 -23.70 23.81 8.94
CA PRO A 318 -24.20 25.17 8.76
C PRO A 318 -23.74 26.12 9.86
N GLU A 319 -23.27 27.30 9.45
CA GLU A 319 -22.78 28.37 10.35
C GLU A 319 -21.63 27.95 11.29
N ASN A 320 -21.00 26.77 11.06
CA ASN A 320 -20.00 26.16 11.95
C ASN A 320 -20.49 26.02 13.41
N LYS A 321 -21.81 25.92 13.62
CA LYS A 321 -22.43 25.80 14.95
C LYS A 321 -22.49 24.34 15.40
N TYR A 322 -21.33 23.74 15.68
CA TYR A 322 -21.27 22.36 16.17
C TYR A 322 -21.84 22.22 17.60
N GLY A 323 -21.52 23.18 18.48
CA GLY A 323 -21.95 23.18 19.88
C GLY A 323 -21.08 22.31 20.79
N LYS A 324 -21.60 22.03 22.00
CA LYS A 324 -20.97 21.11 22.96
C LYS A 324 -21.50 19.70 22.76
N ALA A 325 -20.61 18.71 22.74
CA ALA A 325 -20.98 17.31 22.63
C ALA A 325 -20.04 16.39 23.43
N ASP A 326 -20.58 15.33 24.00
CA ASP A 326 -19.85 14.17 24.55
C ASP A 326 -19.98 12.92 23.68
N ARG A 327 -20.85 12.95 22.67
CA ARG A 327 -20.99 11.90 21.67
C ARG A 327 -21.41 12.48 20.32
N VAL A 328 -20.86 11.92 19.24
CA VAL A 328 -21.20 12.30 17.87
C VAL A 328 -21.65 11.06 17.12
N ASP A 329 -22.83 11.12 16.50
CA ASP A 329 -23.32 10.06 15.63
C ASP A 329 -23.29 10.55 14.18
N ILE A 330 -22.80 9.72 13.26
CA ILE A 330 -22.74 10.07 11.84
C ILE A 330 -23.38 8.96 11.02
N SER A 331 -24.41 9.32 10.24
CA SER A 331 -25.05 8.42 9.29
C SER A 331 -24.35 8.49 7.94
N LEU A 332 -23.76 7.37 7.52
CA LEU A 332 -22.93 7.26 6.32
C LEU A 332 -23.44 6.13 5.42
N ARG A 333 -23.19 6.24 4.12
CA ARG A 333 -23.34 5.17 3.13
C ARG A 333 -22.01 4.93 2.44
N PHE A 334 -21.64 3.66 2.26
CA PHE A 334 -20.35 3.24 1.70
C PHE A 334 -20.55 2.24 0.56
N GLU A 335 -20.28 2.69 -0.66
CA GLU A 335 -20.48 1.89 -1.86
C GLU A 335 -19.14 1.56 -2.50
N ARG A 336 -18.91 0.28 -2.81
CA ARG A 336 -17.77 -0.13 -3.62
C ARG A 336 -18.11 0.09 -5.09
N LEU A 337 -17.35 0.94 -5.77
CA LEU A 337 -17.63 1.32 -7.16
C LEU A 337 -17.25 0.24 -8.15
N GLY A 338 -17.90 0.21 -9.31
CA GLY A 338 -17.55 -0.69 -10.40
C GLY A 338 -16.14 -0.45 -10.96
N LEU A 339 -15.51 -1.51 -11.45
CA LEU A 339 -14.15 -1.46 -12.03
C LEU A 339 -14.11 -1.17 -13.53
N ALA A 340 -15.25 -1.23 -14.22
CA ALA A 340 -15.37 -1.06 -15.67
C ALA A 340 -16.66 -0.32 -16.04
N SER A 341 -16.76 0.13 -17.29
CA SER A 341 -17.94 0.81 -17.82
C SER A 341 -18.32 0.23 -19.21
N PRO A 342 -19.53 -0.33 -19.39
CA PRO A 342 -20.47 -0.69 -18.32
C PRO A 342 -19.83 -1.69 -17.36
N PHE A 343 -20.24 -1.67 -16.10
CA PHE A 343 -19.69 -2.59 -15.11
C PHE A 343 -20.28 -3.99 -15.35
N PRO A 344 -19.47 -5.02 -15.68
CA PRO A 344 -19.98 -6.33 -16.07
C PRO A 344 -20.51 -7.14 -14.89
N CYS A 345 -20.20 -6.74 -13.66
CA CYS A 345 -20.61 -7.46 -12.46
C CYS A 345 -21.98 -6.97 -11.98
N GLY A 346 -22.86 -7.91 -11.64
CA GLY A 346 -24.20 -7.61 -11.10
C GLY A 346 -25.33 -7.57 -12.14
N SER A 347 -25.01 -7.62 -13.44
CA SER A 347 -25.98 -8.01 -14.45
C SER A 347 -26.06 -9.53 -14.54
N LYS A 348 -26.78 -10.18 -13.62
CA LYS A 348 -27.41 -11.45 -13.98
C LYS A 348 -28.44 -11.13 -15.06
N SER A 349 -27.94 -11.04 -16.28
CA SER A 349 -28.71 -10.72 -17.47
C SER A 349 -29.60 -11.91 -17.78
N ASN A 350 -30.91 -11.66 -17.72
CA ASN A 350 -31.93 -12.36 -18.47
C ASN A 350 -31.70 -12.24 -20.00
N SER A 351 -30.50 -12.53 -20.51
CA SER A 351 -30.18 -12.54 -21.95
C SER A 351 -30.32 -13.92 -22.60
N HIS A 352 -31.03 -14.84 -21.96
CA HIS A 352 -31.70 -15.95 -22.66
C HIS A 352 -33.20 -15.66 -22.79
N ALA A 353 -33.56 -14.49 -23.27
CA ALA A 353 -34.92 -14.18 -23.71
C ALA A 353 -34.87 -13.05 -24.75
N LYS A 354 -34.58 -13.43 -26.00
CA LYS A 354 -34.96 -12.79 -27.28
C LYS A 354 -33.86 -13.01 -28.31
N THR A 355 -33.85 -14.20 -28.89
CA THR A 355 -33.68 -14.33 -30.33
C THR A 355 -35.05 -14.68 -30.89
N ASN A 356 -35.54 -13.82 -31.79
CA ASN A 356 -36.70 -14.08 -32.64
C ASN A 356 -36.49 -15.34 -33.47
#